data_AF-A0A7K8KH85-F1
#
_entry.id   AF-A0A7K8KH85-F1
#
_cell.length_a   1.000
_cell.length_b   1.000
_cell.length_c   1.000
_cell.angle_alpha   90.00
_cell.angle_beta   90.00
_cell.angle_gamma   90.00
#
_symmetry.space_group_name_H-M   'P 1'
#
loop_
_entity.id
_entity.type
_entity.pdbx_description
1 polymer ?
#
loop_
_entity_poly.entity_id
_entity_poly.type
_entity_poly.pdbx_seq_one_letter_code
_entity_poly.pdbx_strand_id
1 'polypeptide(L)'
;PRPLCHPQLEGLCSFLQLPTCLEHLLVRFCSWLLALTPDLSYTSAAILAEQLFLRRVLSLTQPPSRHLMAALASFCSKYSQPFCRVLVAAVLREPGEGTEQTKLVCELVEECLEPDCVRLVLGQVLEVPLSEKLLPVVQAALGRQVRGSPLSPREVLPPELFDLLVLTLCRQAPAFATSLSYAKLVTAVLTMYQSQVS
;
A
#
# COMPACT_ATOMS: atom_id res chain seq x y z
N PRO A 1 -4.98 -31.05 -4.86
CA PRO A 1 -4.30 -30.06 -5.72
C PRO A 1 -2.95 -29.65 -5.10
N ARG A 2 -1.83 -29.98 -5.76
CA ARG A 2 -0.50 -29.50 -5.31
C ARG A 2 -0.38 -27.99 -5.63
N PRO A 3 0.08 -27.15 -4.71
CA PRO A 3 0.35 -25.74 -5.02
C PRO A 3 1.38 -25.67 -6.14
N LEU A 4 1.15 -24.79 -7.13
CA LEU A 4 2.09 -24.54 -8.23
C LEU A 4 3.39 -23.98 -7.67
N CYS A 5 4.54 -24.54 -8.06
CA CYS A 5 5.85 -24.00 -7.71
C CYS A 5 6.07 -22.64 -8.38
N HIS A 6 6.79 -21.72 -7.71
CA HIS A 6 7.07 -20.34 -8.16
C HIS A 6 7.33 -20.17 -9.67
N PRO A 7 8.30 -20.89 -10.29
CA PRO A 7 8.59 -20.74 -11.73
C PRO A 7 7.45 -21.23 -12.64
N GLN A 8 6.64 -22.19 -12.18
CA GLN A 8 5.49 -22.68 -12.96
C GLN A 8 4.34 -21.68 -12.96
N LEU A 9 4.13 -20.98 -11.83
CA LEU A 9 3.09 -19.95 -11.74
C LEU A 9 3.47 -18.71 -12.55
N GLU A 10 4.73 -18.28 -12.50
CA GLU A 10 5.23 -17.19 -13.36
C GLU A 10 5.15 -17.54 -14.85
N GLY A 11 5.52 -18.78 -15.20
CA GLY A 11 5.38 -19.30 -16.56
C GLY A 11 3.93 -19.30 -17.04
N LEU A 12 2.98 -19.70 -16.18
CA LEU A 12 1.55 -19.65 -16.48
C LEU A 12 1.04 -18.20 -16.65
N CYS A 13 1.46 -17.28 -15.78
CA CYS A 13 1.08 -15.87 -15.88
C CYS A 13 1.56 -15.25 -17.20
N SER A 14 2.78 -15.60 -17.61
CA SER A 14 3.37 -15.18 -18.88
C SER A 14 2.64 -15.78 -20.08
N PHE A 15 2.32 -17.08 -20.02
CA PHE A 15 1.55 -17.79 -21.05
C PHE A 15 0.15 -17.18 -21.26
N LEU A 16 -0.53 -16.85 -20.15
CA LEU A 16 -1.84 -16.20 -20.17
C LEU A 16 -1.79 -14.70 -20.47
N GLN A 17 -0.58 -14.13 -20.65
CA GLN A 17 -0.35 -12.71 -20.91
C GLN A 17 -1.03 -11.80 -19.86
N LEU A 18 -1.08 -12.24 -18.60
CA LEU A 18 -1.71 -11.47 -17.52
C LEU A 18 -1.12 -10.05 -17.39
N PRO A 19 0.20 -9.83 -17.54
CA PRO A 19 0.77 -8.48 -17.51
C PRO A 19 0.29 -7.54 -18.62
N THR A 20 -0.32 -8.03 -19.69
CA THR A 20 -0.85 -7.22 -20.82
C THR A 20 -2.35 -7.40 -21.06
N CYS A 21 -3.02 -8.23 -20.26
CA CYS A 21 -4.46 -8.46 -20.34
C CYS A 21 -5.30 -7.19 -20.13
N LEU A 22 -6.49 -7.14 -20.76
CA LEU A 22 -7.45 -6.04 -20.65
C LEU A 22 -8.01 -5.92 -19.22
N GLU A 23 -8.12 -4.69 -18.71
CA GLU A 23 -8.48 -4.44 -17.30
C GLU A 23 -9.88 -4.95 -16.91
N HIS A 24 -10.85 -5.01 -17.84
CA HIS A 24 -12.17 -5.57 -17.52
C HIS A 24 -12.12 -7.09 -17.29
N LEU A 25 -11.18 -7.79 -17.93
CA LEU A 25 -10.91 -9.21 -17.67
C LEU A 25 -10.20 -9.39 -16.33
N LEU A 26 -9.38 -8.41 -15.93
CA LEU A 26 -8.67 -8.42 -14.66
C LEU A 26 -9.63 -8.47 -13.47
N VAL A 27 -10.71 -7.69 -13.50
CA VAL A 27 -11.74 -7.71 -12.45
C VAL A 27 -12.38 -9.10 -12.33
N ARG A 28 -12.74 -9.72 -13.46
CA ARG A 28 -13.32 -11.06 -13.51
C ARG A 28 -12.32 -12.13 -13.05
N PHE A 29 -11.05 -11.95 -13.38
CA PHE A 29 -10.00 -12.85 -12.91
C PHE A 29 -9.82 -12.76 -11.39
N CYS A 30 -9.80 -11.55 -10.84
CA CYS A 30 -9.72 -11.35 -9.38
C CYS A 30 -10.92 -11.98 -8.66
N SER A 31 -12.14 -11.84 -9.18
CA SER A 31 -13.31 -12.49 -8.57
C SER A 31 -13.21 -14.01 -8.59
N TRP A 32 -12.64 -14.61 -9.63
CA TRP A 32 -12.33 -16.05 -9.64
C TRP A 32 -11.28 -16.44 -8.62
N LEU A 33 -10.19 -15.67 -8.47
CA LEU A 33 -9.16 -15.93 -7.47
C LEU A 33 -9.69 -15.85 -6.04
N LEU A 34 -10.63 -14.93 -5.78
CA LEU A 34 -11.28 -14.79 -4.48
C LEU A 34 -12.19 -15.99 -4.15
N ALA A 35 -12.79 -16.60 -5.17
CA ALA A 35 -13.68 -17.77 -5.04
C ALA A 35 -12.93 -19.11 -4.92
N LEU A 36 -11.60 -19.12 -5.09
CA LEU A 36 -10.80 -20.35 -4.95
C LEU A 36 -10.87 -20.88 -3.52
N THR A 37 -11.02 -22.21 -3.41
CA THR A 37 -10.91 -22.95 -2.16
C THR A 37 -10.05 -24.20 -2.40
N PRO A 38 -8.96 -24.41 -1.65
CA PRO A 38 -8.42 -23.52 -0.61
C PRO A 38 -7.88 -22.20 -1.17
N ASP A 39 -7.68 -21.22 -0.29
CA ASP A 39 -7.12 -19.92 -0.62
C ASP A 39 -5.70 -20.04 -1.19
N LEU A 40 -5.27 -19.02 -1.93
CA LEU A 40 -3.90 -18.94 -2.42
C LEU A 40 -2.92 -18.85 -1.26
N SER A 41 -1.78 -19.50 -1.41
CA SER A 41 -0.65 -19.28 -0.49
C SER A 41 -0.15 -17.84 -0.59
N TYR A 42 0.53 -17.36 0.46
CA TYR A 42 1.16 -16.03 0.48
C TYR A 42 2.05 -15.81 -0.76
N THR A 43 2.92 -16.78 -1.07
CA THR A 43 3.85 -16.71 -2.21
C THR A 43 3.10 -16.65 -3.54
N SER A 44 2.07 -17.47 -3.73
CA SER A 44 1.27 -17.45 -4.96
C SER A 44 0.51 -16.13 -5.12
N ALA A 45 -0.05 -15.60 -4.05
CA ALA A 45 -0.73 -14.31 -4.06
C ALA A 45 0.24 -13.16 -4.34
N ALA A 46 1.47 -13.21 -3.81
CA ALA A 46 2.50 -12.21 -4.10
C ALA A 46 2.89 -12.20 -5.60
N ILE A 47 3.14 -13.38 -6.18
CA ILE A 47 3.45 -13.51 -7.62
C ILE A 47 2.29 -12.96 -8.46
N LEU A 48 1.04 -13.32 -8.12
CA LEU A 48 -0.11 -12.80 -8.86
C LEU A 48 -0.26 -11.30 -8.70
N ALA A 49 -0.06 -10.74 -7.50
CA ALA A 49 -0.10 -9.29 -7.30
C ALA A 49 0.91 -8.57 -8.21
N GLU A 50 2.12 -9.13 -8.32
CA GLU A 50 3.17 -8.61 -9.18
C GLU A 50 2.76 -8.65 -10.66
N GLN A 51 2.39 -9.84 -11.14
CA GLN A 51 2.09 -10.09 -12.55
C GLN A 51 0.85 -9.35 -13.04
N LEU A 52 -0.15 -9.18 -12.17
CA LEU A 52 -1.40 -8.53 -12.50
C LEU A 52 -1.27 -6.99 -12.46
N PHE A 53 -0.63 -6.46 -11.42
CA PHE A 53 -0.77 -5.03 -11.09
C PHE A 53 0.52 -4.22 -11.21
N LEU A 54 1.69 -4.81 -10.92
CA LEU A 54 2.92 -4.02 -10.73
C LEU A 54 3.23 -3.16 -11.95
N ARG A 55 3.34 -3.77 -13.13
CA ARG A 55 3.65 -3.04 -14.37
C ARG A 55 2.62 -1.95 -14.67
N ARG A 56 1.33 -2.23 -14.49
CA ARG A 56 0.24 -1.27 -14.76
C ARG A 56 0.36 -0.06 -13.87
N VAL A 57 0.52 -0.30 -12.57
CA VAL A 57 0.64 0.74 -11.56
C VAL A 57 1.89 1.57 -11.80
N LEU A 58 3.04 0.94 -12.00
CA LEU A 58 4.28 1.69 -12.28
C LEU A 58 4.19 2.50 -13.57
N SER A 59 3.43 2.05 -14.58
CA SER A 59 3.21 2.78 -15.83
C SER A 59 2.15 3.88 -15.80
N LEU A 60 1.50 4.12 -14.65
CA LEU A 60 0.44 5.14 -14.55
C LEU A 60 0.98 6.53 -14.87
N THR A 61 0.34 7.20 -15.82
CA THR A 61 0.54 8.62 -16.16
C THR A 61 -0.70 9.47 -15.88
N GLN A 62 -1.80 8.82 -15.51
CA GLN A 62 -3.11 9.39 -15.19
C GLN A 62 -3.73 8.59 -14.04
N PRO A 63 -4.82 9.08 -13.43
CA PRO A 63 -5.55 8.32 -12.42
C PRO A 63 -5.94 6.93 -12.96
N PRO A 64 -5.85 5.88 -12.11
CA PRO A 64 -6.16 4.53 -12.51
C PRO A 64 -7.61 4.42 -13.02
N SER A 65 -7.82 3.58 -14.04
CA SER A 65 -9.17 3.37 -14.55
C SER A 65 -10.06 2.73 -13.48
N ARG A 66 -11.38 2.88 -13.62
CA ARG A 66 -12.36 2.23 -12.74
C ARG A 66 -12.19 0.71 -12.65
N HIS A 67 -11.75 0.07 -13.74
CA HIS A 67 -11.58 -1.39 -13.77
C HIS A 67 -10.30 -1.80 -13.04
N LEU A 68 -9.22 -1.03 -13.22
CA LEU A 68 -7.99 -1.24 -12.48
C LEU A 68 -8.23 -1.06 -10.98
N MET A 69 -8.90 0.02 -10.57
CA MET A 69 -9.26 0.23 -9.16
C MET A 69 -10.12 -0.87 -8.58
N ALA A 70 -11.18 -1.28 -9.30
CA ALA A 70 -12.03 -2.38 -8.86
C ALA A 70 -11.26 -3.69 -8.69
N ALA A 71 -10.31 -3.99 -9.60
CA ALA A 71 -9.48 -5.17 -9.51
C ALA A 71 -8.49 -5.11 -8.33
N LEU A 72 -7.85 -3.95 -8.10
CA LEU A 72 -6.96 -3.73 -6.96
C LEU A 72 -7.71 -3.91 -5.63
N ALA A 73 -8.84 -3.21 -5.48
CA ALA A 73 -9.69 -3.28 -4.28
C ALA A 73 -10.20 -4.71 -4.03
N SER A 74 -10.66 -5.38 -5.10
CA SER A 74 -11.11 -6.78 -5.03
C SER A 74 -9.98 -7.70 -4.56
N PHE A 75 -8.79 -7.61 -5.16
CA PHE A 75 -7.67 -8.48 -4.80
C PHE A 75 -7.17 -8.22 -3.37
N CYS A 76 -6.98 -6.94 -2.99
CA CYS A 76 -6.46 -6.59 -1.68
C CYS A 76 -7.46 -6.84 -0.55
N SER A 77 -8.75 -7.03 -0.83
CA SER A 77 -9.75 -7.39 0.20
C SER A 77 -9.49 -8.75 0.87
N LYS A 78 -8.80 -9.67 0.19
CA LYS A 78 -8.47 -11.01 0.72
C LYS A 78 -6.98 -11.26 0.82
N TYR A 79 -6.20 -10.67 -0.08
CA TYR A 79 -4.76 -10.87 -0.18
C TYR A 79 -4.00 -9.57 0.13
N SER A 80 -4.46 -8.84 1.14
CA SER A 80 -3.99 -7.50 1.55
C SER A 80 -2.48 -7.46 1.83
N GLN A 81 -1.97 -8.40 2.65
CA GLN A 81 -0.56 -8.44 3.04
C GLN A 81 0.40 -8.72 1.87
N PRO A 82 0.26 -9.78 1.05
CA PRO A 82 1.14 -9.99 -0.10
C PRO A 82 1.00 -8.86 -1.13
N PHE A 83 -0.21 -8.33 -1.32
CA PHE A 83 -0.44 -7.16 -2.17
C PHE A 83 0.38 -5.95 -1.72
N CYS A 84 0.34 -5.58 -0.44
CA CYS A 84 1.09 -4.43 0.08
C CYS A 84 2.61 -4.66 0.01
N ARG A 85 3.08 -5.87 0.30
CA ARG A 85 4.53 -6.20 0.28
C ARG A 85 5.12 -6.19 -1.13
N VAL A 86 4.31 -6.41 -2.16
CA VAL A 86 4.74 -6.37 -3.56
C VAL A 86 4.52 -5.00 -4.16
N LEU A 87 3.26 -4.54 -4.21
CA LEU A 87 2.88 -3.38 -4.98
C LEU A 87 3.27 -2.08 -4.29
N VAL A 88 2.86 -1.90 -3.04
CA VAL A 88 3.12 -0.65 -2.30
C VAL A 88 4.62 -0.50 -2.08
N ALA A 89 5.31 -1.57 -1.69
CA ALA A 89 6.76 -1.55 -1.48
C ALA A 89 7.53 -1.17 -2.75
N ALA A 90 7.06 -1.59 -3.93
CA ALA A 90 7.67 -1.19 -5.20
C ALA A 90 7.41 0.28 -5.52
N VAL A 91 6.16 0.75 -5.37
CA VAL A 91 5.81 2.18 -5.60
C VAL A 91 6.63 3.11 -4.71
N LEU A 92 6.85 2.74 -3.45
CA LEU A 92 7.63 3.55 -2.50
C LEU A 92 9.12 3.63 -2.84
N ARG A 93 9.67 2.61 -3.53
CA ARG A 93 11.08 2.56 -3.91
C ARG A 93 11.38 3.20 -5.26
N GLU A 94 10.37 3.43 -6.09
CA GLU A 94 10.58 3.95 -7.45
C GLU A 94 11.16 5.39 -7.45
N PRO A 95 12.32 5.60 -8.09
CA PRO A 95 13.04 6.88 -8.07
C PRO A 95 12.50 7.91 -9.10
N GLY A 96 11.18 8.02 -9.30
CA GLY A 96 10.56 8.92 -10.29
C GLY A 96 9.51 9.90 -9.73
N GLU A 97 8.98 10.79 -10.58
CA GLU A 97 7.86 11.73 -10.30
C GLU A 97 6.47 11.04 -10.25
N GLY A 98 6.42 9.81 -9.70
CA GLY A 98 5.24 8.95 -9.71
C GLY A 98 4.09 9.43 -8.81
N THR A 99 3.53 10.59 -9.11
CA THR A 99 2.46 11.24 -8.35
C THR A 99 1.16 10.44 -8.41
N GLU A 100 0.86 9.81 -9.54
CA GLU A 100 -0.35 9.00 -9.68
C GLU A 100 -0.25 7.68 -8.91
N GLN A 101 0.95 7.12 -8.82
CA GLN A 101 1.25 5.93 -8.04
C GLN A 101 1.11 6.20 -6.54
N THR A 102 1.65 7.33 -6.04
CA THR A 102 1.50 7.68 -4.62
C THR A 102 0.06 8.05 -4.27
N LYS A 103 -0.67 8.74 -5.16
CA LYS A 103 -2.11 8.98 -5.01
C LYS A 103 -2.91 7.68 -4.93
N LEU A 104 -2.61 6.72 -5.82
CA LEU A 104 -3.23 5.40 -5.77
C LEU A 104 -2.99 4.71 -4.43
N VAL A 105 -1.74 4.76 -3.92
CA VAL A 105 -1.43 4.18 -2.60
C VAL A 105 -2.23 4.87 -1.50
N CYS A 106 -2.37 6.20 -1.52
CA CYS A 106 -3.23 6.92 -0.58
C CYS A 106 -4.69 6.43 -0.65
N GLU A 107 -5.26 6.33 -1.85
CA GLU A 107 -6.64 5.88 -2.04
C GLU A 107 -6.84 4.44 -1.53
N LEU A 108 -5.89 3.54 -1.79
CA LEU A 108 -5.92 2.18 -1.26
C LEU A 108 -5.86 2.15 0.27
N VAL A 109 -5.00 2.97 0.87
CA VAL A 109 -4.86 3.10 2.34
C VAL A 109 -6.13 3.63 2.97
N GLU A 110 -6.78 4.62 2.36
CA GLU A 110 -7.98 5.25 2.91
C GLU A 110 -9.19 4.33 2.79
N GLU A 111 -9.39 3.69 1.63
CA GLU A 111 -10.67 3.08 1.29
C GLU A 111 -10.64 1.55 1.20
N CYS A 112 -9.48 0.91 0.97
CA CYS A 112 -9.43 -0.50 0.60
C CYS A 112 -8.69 -1.40 1.60
N LEU A 113 -7.68 -0.88 2.31
CA LEU A 113 -6.82 -1.69 3.18
C LEU A 113 -7.37 -1.80 4.61
N GLU A 114 -7.21 -3.00 5.18
CA GLU A 114 -7.48 -3.25 6.60
C GLU A 114 -6.44 -2.54 7.50
N PRO A 115 -6.79 -2.21 8.76
CA PRO A 115 -5.91 -1.47 9.67
C PRO A 115 -4.50 -2.04 9.80
N ASP A 116 -4.36 -3.37 9.86
CA ASP A 116 -3.09 -4.09 9.95
C ASP A 116 -2.21 -3.87 8.72
N CYS A 117 -2.81 -3.88 7.53
CA CYS A 117 -2.09 -3.60 6.30
C CYS A 117 -1.75 -2.12 6.17
N VAL A 118 -2.57 -1.21 6.68
CA VAL A 118 -2.23 0.21 6.73
C VAL A 118 -1.02 0.46 7.64
N ARG A 119 -0.92 -0.23 8.79
CA ARG A 119 0.28 -0.18 9.65
C ARG A 119 1.52 -0.70 8.92
N LEU A 120 1.37 -1.75 8.12
CA LEU A 120 2.44 -2.29 7.30
C LEU A 120 2.86 -1.30 6.19
N VAL A 121 1.93 -0.58 5.57
CA VAL A 121 2.26 0.50 4.61
C VAL A 121 3.00 1.63 5.31
N LEU A 122 2.57 2.04 6.50
CA LEU A 122 3.27 3.04 7.31
C LEU A 122 4.71 2.61 7.61
N GLY A 123 4.92 1.36 8.01
CA GLY A 123 6.28 0.82 8.21
C GLY A 123 7.13 0.90 6.94
N GLN A 124 6.60 0.47 5.80
CA GLN A 124 7.33 0.49 4.53
C GLN A 124 7.72 1.89 4.05
N VAL A 125 6.84 2.90 4.23
CA VAL A 125 7.15 4.28 3.81
C VAL A 125 8.18 4.94 4.72
N LEU A 126 8.23 4.56 6.00
CA LEU A 126 9.24 5.07 6.95
C LEU A 126 10.62 4.40 6.76
N GLU A 127 10.68 3.21 6.18
CA GLU A 127 11.93 2.52 5.83
C GLU A 127 12.68 3.16 4.66
N VAL A 128 12.01 3.99 3.84
CA VAL A 128 12.63 4.70 2.70
C VAL A 128 12.91 6.17 3.03
N PRO A 129 13.89 6.83 2.38
CA PRO A 129 14.05 8.28 2.48
C PRO A 129 12.76 8.97 2.04
N LEU A 130 12.17 9.82 2.89
CA LEU A 130 10.93 10.49 2.54
C LEU A 130 11.25 11.59 1.53
N SER A 131 10.32 11.75 0.60
CA SER A 131 10.28 12.86 -0.35
C SER A 131 8.91 13.54 -0.22
N GLU A 132 8.77 14.75 -0.74
CA GLU A 132 7.49 15.49 -0.73
C GLU A 132 6.31 14.63 -1.20
N LYS A 133 6.53 13.80 -2.22
CA LYS A 133 5.53 12.89 -2.79
C LYS A 133 5.07 11.76 -1.85
N LEU A 134 5.88 11.41 -0.84
CA LEU A 134 5.58 10.32 0.11
C LEU A 134 4.90 10.83 1.39
N LEU A 135 4.99 12.14 1.68
CA LEU A 135 4.32 12.72 2.85
C LEU A 135 2.80 12.48 2.87
N PRO A 136 2.07 12.57 1.74
CA PRO A 136 0.65 12.23 1.70
C PRO A 136 0.36 10.78 2.09
N VAL A 137 1.24 9.83 1.74
CA VAL A 137 1.07 8.41 2.10
C VAL A 137 1.17 8.22 3.61
N VAL A 138 2.14 8.88 4.26
CA VAL A 138 2.27 8.88 5.72
C VAL A 138 1.03 9.51 6.37
N GLN A 139 0.55 10.64 5.84
CA GLN A 139 -0.66 11.31 6.35
C GLN A 139 -1.91 10.43 6.22
N ALA A 140 -2.14 9.82 5.05
CA ALA A 140 -3.25 8.91 4.80
C ALA A 140 -3.23 7.72 5.77
N ALA A 141 -2.05 7.10 5.94
CA ALA A 141 -1.89 5.96 6.84
C ALA A 141 -2.19 6.35 8.29
N LEU A 142 -1.62 7.44 8.80
CA LEU A 142 -1.88 7.93 10.15
C LEU A 142 -3.35 8.33 10.37
N GLY A 143 -3.96 9.00 9.39
CA GLY A 143 -5.38 9.39 9.45
C GLY A 143 -6.31 8.19 9.52
N ARG A 144 -5.98 7.10 8.82
CA ARG A 144 -6.78 5.87 8.83
C ARG A 144 -6.73 5.12 10.16
N GLN A 145 -5.59 5.11 10.84
CA GLN A 145 -5.44 4.50 12.18
C GLN A 145 -6.33 5.20 13.23
N VAL A 146 -6.54 6.52 13.09
CA VAL A 146 -7.36 7.29 14.03
C VAL A 146 -8.86 7.18 13.73
N ARG A 147 -9.24 6.90 12.48
CA ARG A 147 -10.64 6.72 12.05
C ARG A 147 -11.24 5.34 12.44
N GLY A 148 -10.48 4.51 13.18
CA GLY A 148 -11.00 3.30 13.81
C GLY A 148 -12.20 3.58 14.73
N SER A 149 -13.09 2.60 14.89
CA SER A 149 -14.41 2.71 15.53
C SER A 149 -14.45 3.62 16.78
N PRO A 150 -15.44 4.54 16.93
CA PRO A 150 -15.61 5.38 18.11
C PRO A 150 -15.90 4.61 19.42
N LEU A 151 -16.10 3.29 19.31
CA LEU A 151 -16.30 2.35 20.43
C LEU A 151 -15.01 1.59 20.80
N SER A 152 -13.93 1.76 20.04
CA SER A 152 -12.61 1.22 20.37
C SER A 152 -11.70 2.34 20.90
N PRO A 153 -10.88 2.08 21.92
CA PRO A 153 -9.85 3.03 22.33
C PRO A 153 -9.00 3.38 21.10
N ARG A 154 -8.73 4.69 20.93
CA ARG A 154 -7.86 5.26 19.89
C ARG A 154 -6.72 4.29 19.61
N GLU A 155 -6.68 3.68 18.43
CA GLU A 155 -5.69 2.64 18.13
C GLU A 155 -4.30 3.25 18.27
N VAL A 156 -3.63 2.87 19.35
CA VAL A 156 -2.30 3.29 19.70
C VAL A 156 -1.38 2.60 18.70
N LEU A 157 -0.64 3.38 17.91
CA LEU A 157 0.46 2.84 17.10
C LEU A 157 1.36 1.96 18.00
N PRO A 158 1.81 0.79 17.52
CA PRO A 158 2.81 0.02 18.25
C PRO A 158 4.02 0.91 18.59
N PRO A 159 4.57 0.85 19.81
CA PRO A 159 5.66 1.73 20.24
C PRO A 159 6.83 1.75 19.27
N GLU A 160 7.20 0.60 18.72
CA GLU A 160 8.31 0.47 17.77
C GLU A 160 8.04 1.23 16.46
N LEU A 161 6.78 1.24 16.01
CA LEU A 161 6.38 1.96 14.79
C LEU A 161 6.27 3.46 15.05
N PHE A 162 5.83 3.85 16.25
CA PHE A 162 5.79 5.25 16.67
C PHE A 162 7.21 5.83 16.83
N ASP A 163 8.12 5.10 17.45
CA ASP A 163 9.52 5.50 17.59
C ASP A 163 10.18 5.66 16.21
N LEU A 164 9.93 4.71 15.29
CA LEU A 164 10.39 4.81 13.91
C LEU A 164 9.84 6.06 13.21
N LEU A 165 8.55 6.38 13.40
CA LEU A 165 7.94 7.58 12.86
C LEU A 165 8.65 8.84 13.39
N VAL A 166 8.80 8.97 14.71
CA VAL A 166 9.44 10.14 15.34
C VAL A 166 10.88 10.28 14.87
N LEU A 167 11.67 9.22 14.92
CA LEU A 167 13.06 9.22 14.45
C LEU A 167 13.16 9.62 12.98
N THR A 168 12.27 9.11 12.13
CA THR A 168 12.27 9.41 10.70
C THR A 168 11.95 10.88 10.43
N LEU A 169 10.94 11.42 11.12
CA LEU A 169 10.58 12.84 11.03
C LEU A 169 11.75 13.71 11.51
N CYS A 170 12.26 13.49 12.72
CA CYS A 170 13.38 14.25 13.26
C CYS A 170 14.60 14.25 12.34
N ARG A 171 14.97 13.09 11.78
CA ARG A 171 16.11 12.97 10.86
C ARG A 171 15.92 13.77 9.57
N GLN A 172 14.69 13.88 9.07
CA GLN A 172 14.39 14.50 7.78
C GLN A 172 13.92 15.95 7.90
N ALA A 173 13.69 16.45 9.10
CA ALA A 173 13.31 17.84 9.36
C ALA A 173 14.18 18.88 8.63
N PRO A 174 15.53 18.75 8.54
CA PRO A 174 16.35 19.70 7.80
C PRO A 174 16.04 19.73 6.30
N ALA A 175 15.72 18.57 5.70
CA ALA A 175 15.40 18.46 4.28
C ALA A 175 14.02 19.05 3.93
N PHE A 176 13.13 19.14 4.92
CA PHE A 176 11.76 19.63 4.77
C PHE A 176 11.50 20.98 5.46
N ALA A 177 12.55 21.77 5.73
CA ALA A 177 12.43 23.01 6.52
C ALA A 177 11.41 24.03 5.95
N THR A 178 11.20 24.05 4.63
CA THR A 178 10.23 24.94 3.95
C THR A 178 8.94 24.23 3.53
N SER A 179 8.80 22.94 3.85
CA SER A 179 7.68 22.11 3.42
C SER A 179 6.44 22.32 4.29
N LEU A 180 5.40 22.89 3.70
CA LEU A 180 4.11 23.01 4.36
C LEU A 180 3.47 21.63 4.63
N SER A 181 3.66 20.68 3.71
CA SER A 181 3.15 19.31 3.85
C SER A 181 3.77 18.61 5.06
N TYR A 182 5.08 18.78 5.24
CA TYR A 182 5.79 18.25 6.39
C TYR A 182 5.36 18.91 7.70
N ALA A 183 5.25 20.25 7.73
CA ALA A 183 4.76 20.97 8.90
C ALA A 183 3.36 20.51 9.34
N LYS A 184 2.45 20.30 8.37
CA LYS A 184 1.12 19.73 8.62
C LYS A 184 1.19 18.32 9.17
N LEU A 185 2.05 17.47 8.62
CA LEU A 185 2.25 16.09 9.09
C LEU A 185 2.74 16.07 10.55
N VAL A 186 3.77 16.84 10.88
CA VAL A 186 4.31 16.92 12.25
C VAL A 186 3.26 17.43 13.23
N THR A 187 2.51 18.48 12.85
CA THR A 187 1.41 19.01 13.67
C THR A 187 0.33 17.96 13.90
N ALA A 188 -0.03 17.21 12.84
CA ALA A 188 -0.98 16.11 12.94
C ALA A 188 -0.46 15.03 13.89
N VAL A 189 0.82 14.63 13.83
CA VAL A 189 1.38 13.64 14.76
C VAL A 189 1.34 14.12 16.21
N LEU A 190 1.76 15.36 16.47
CA LEU A 190 1.77 15.93 17.83
C LEU A 190 0.37 16.02 18.44
N THR A 191 -0.64 16.34 17.63
CA THR A 191 -2.03 16.41 18.08
C THR A 191 -2.69 15.03 18.15
N MET A 192 -2.35 14.12 17.24
CA MET A 192 -2.96 12.80 17.16
C MET A 192 -2.35 11.78 18.12
N TYR A 193 -1.11 11.98 18.55
CA TYR A 193 -0.40 11.02 19.40
C TYR A 193 0.20 11.69 20.64
N GLN A 194 -0.39 12.80 21.09
CA GLN A 194 0.06 13.56 22.27
C GLN A 194 0.26 12.68 23.51
N SER A 195 -0.54 11.63 23.68
CA SER A 195 -0.42 10.69 24.81
C SER A 195 0.78 9.73 24.71
N GLN A 196 1.40 9.61 23.53
CA GLN A 196 2.60 8.79 23.29
C GLN A 196 3.87 9.65 23.16
N VAL A 197 3.72 10.94 22.90
CA VAL A 197 4.83 11.90 22.96
C VAL A 197 5.18 12.12 24.43
N SER A 198 6.32 11.56 24.85
CA SER A 198 6.87 11.69 26.21
C SER A 198 7.83 12.86 26.31
#